data_AF-A0A670I4U5-F1
#
_entry.id   AF-A0A670I4U5-F1
#
_cell.length_a   1.000
_cell.length_b   1.000
_cell.length_c   1.000
_cell.angle_alpha   90.00
_cell.angle_beta   90.00
_cell.angle_gamma   90.00
#
_symmetry.space_group_name_H-M   'P 1'
#
loop_
_entity.id
_entity.type
_entity.pdbx_description
1 polymer ?
#
loop_
_entity_poly.entity_id
_entity_poly.type
_entity_poly.pdbx_seq_one_letter_code
_entity_poly.pdbx_strand_id
1 'polypeptide(L)'
;MSLTQVEEGFPSCRNWSSNIELNDTQEAFGNPSADYDEEEFLQYLWKEYLHPKEYEWVLIAGYIIVFIVALVGNILVCVAVWKNHHMRTVTNYFIVNLSLADVLVTITCLPATLVVDITETWFLGDSLCKVIPYLQTVSVSVSVLTLSCIALDRWYAICHPLMFKSTAKRARNSIIIIWIVSCIIMIPQAFVMECSHVLPALANKTILFTVCDEHWGGEFYPKMYHTCFFLVTYMAPLCLMVLAYLQIFQKLWCRQVSLFCCEIHLCDPFHDAS
;
A
#
# COMPACT_ATOMS: atom_id res chain seq x y z
N MET A 1 22.31 -11.79 56.52
CA MET A 1 21.50 -10.75 55.86
C MET A 1 21.31 -11.20 54.41
N SER A 2 20.49 -12.23 54.17
CA SER A 2 19.03 -12.18 53.99
C SER A 2 18.62 -11.60 52.62
N LEU A 3 18.56 -12.50 51.64
CA LEU A 3 17.81 -12.34 50.39
C LEU A 3 16.30 -12.34 50.69
N THR A 4 15.52 -11.62 49.89
CA THR A 4 14.08 -11.86 49.71
C THR A 4 13.69 -11.53 48.28
N GLN A 5 13.22 -12.56 47.54
CA GLN A 5 12.38 -12.39 46.35
C GLN A 5 10.92 -12.18 46.79
N VAL A 6 10.06 -11.68 45.89
CA VAL A 6 8.61 -11.57 46.10
C VAL A 6 7.87 -12.03 44.83
N GLU A 7 7.13 -13.12 44.98
CA GLU A 7 6.26 -13.79 44.01
C GLU A 7 5.05 -14.37 44.78
N GLU A 8 3.79 -14.45 44.31
CA GLU A 8 3.14 -14.11 43.04
C GLU A 8 1.78 -13.38 43.32
N GLY A 9 0.96 -13.08 42.29
CA GLY A 9 -0.50 -13.00 42.49
C GLY A 9 -1.33 -12.14 41.53
N PHE A 10 -1.88 -12.74 40.46
CA PHE A 10 -2.91 -12.15 39.59
C PHE A 10 -4.31 -12.27 40.24
N PRO A 11 -5.18 -11.23 40.26
CA PRO A 11 -6.56 -11.37 40.73
C PRO A 11 -7.48 -11.96 39.64
N SER A 12 -8.29 -12.95 40.03
CA SER A 12 -9.28 -13.62 39.17
C SER A 12 -10.59 -12.82 39.04
N CYS A 13 -11.22 -12.89 37.86
CA CYS A 13 -12.56 -12.36 37.61
C CYS A 13 -13.60 -13.06 38.51
N ARG A 14 -14.33 -12.29 39.31
CA ARG A 14 -15.34 -12.84 40.25
C ARG A 14 -16.76 -12.70 39.68
N ASN A 15 -17.49 -13.81 39.68
CA ASN A 15 -18.89 -13.88 39.24
C ASN A 15 -19.81 -12.97 40.06
N TRP A 16 -20.80 -12.37 39.41
CA TRP A 16 -21.85 -11.58 40.04
C TRP A 16 -22.98 -12.51 40.51
N SER A 17 -23.09 -12.71 41.82
CA SER A 17 -24.20 -13.41 42.46
C SER A 17 -24.95 -12.47 43.39
N SER A 18 -26.28 -12.60 43.41
CA SER A 18 -27.25 -11.71 44.04
C SER A 18 -27.13 -11.55 45.58
N ASN A 19 -27.62 -10.39 46.04
CA ASN A 19 -28.14 -10.03 47.38
C ASN A 19 -27.32 -8.98 48.15
N ILE A 20 -27.72 -7.70 48.01
CA ILE A 20 -27.53 -6.66 49.03
C ILE A 20 -28.88 -5.93 49.19
N GLU A 21 -29.26 -5.69 50.43
CA GLU A 21 -30.59 -5.23 50.84
C GLU A 21 -30.83 -3.73 50.53
N LEU A 22 -32.09 -3.35 50.28
CA LEU A 22 -32.47 -1.94 50.19
C LEU A 22 -32.35 -1.29 51.57
N ASN A 23 -31.83 -0.05 51.59
CA ASN A 23 -32.03 0.85 52.72
C ASN A 23 -32.26 2.27 52.18
N ASP A 24 -33.38 2.87 52.54
CA ASP A 24 -33.82 4.18 52.02
C ASP A 24 -33.00 5.33 52.60
N THR A 25 -32.19 5.97 51.75
CA THR A 25 -31.83 7.38 51.90
C THR A 25 -32.11 8.12 50.60
N GLN A 26 -33.31 8.66 50.51
CA GLN A 26 -33.84 9.40 49.36
C GLN A 26 -33.24 10.81 49.30
N GLU A 27 -31.93 10.93 49.06
CA GLU A 27 -31.35 12.17 48.54
C GLU A 27 -31.61 12.27 47.05
N ALA A 28 -32.10 13.43 46.61
CA ALA A 28 -32.59 13.63 45.25
C ALA A 28 -31.44 13.68 44.23
N PHE A 29 -31.01 12.51 43.74
CA PHE A 29 -30.46 12.40 42.39
C PHE A 29 -31.55 12.81 41.39
N GLY A 30 -31.61 14.10 41.09
CA GLY A 30 -32.32 14.57 39.91
C GLY A 30 -31.73 13.86 38.70
N ASN A 31 -32.59 13.28 37.85
CA ASN A 31 -32.14 12.67 36.60
C ASN A 31 -31.25 13.66 35.84
N PRO A 32 -29.98 13.34 35.58
CA PRO A 32 -29.34 13.85 34.39
C PRO A 32 -29.96 13.04 33.24
N SER A 33 -31.16 13.42 32.83
CA SER A 33 -31.49 13.37 31.41
C SER A 33 -30.58 14.40 30.74
N ALA A 34 -29.30 14.02 30.64
CA ALA A 34 -28.31 14.68 29.82
C ALA A 34 -28.66 14.30 28.38
N ASP A 35 -29.72 14.94 27.91
CA ASP A 35 -29.91 15.30 26.51
C ASP A 35 -28.71 16.19 26.18
N TYR A 36 -27.55 15.55 25.97
CA TYR A 36 -26.41 16.19 25.34
C TYR A 36 -26.90 16.46 23.92
N ASP A 37 -27.11 17.74 23.60
CA ASP A 37 -27.38 18.17 22.23
C ASP A 37 -26.32 17.52 21.33
N GLU A 38 -26.71 16.51 20.55
CA GLU A 38 -25.79 15.81 19.66
C GLU A 38 -25.12 16.81 18.71
N GLU A 39 -25.85 17.88 18.34
CA GLU A 39 -25.33 19.01 17.58
C GLU A 39 -24.24 19.80 18.32
N GLU A 40 -24.35 20.06 19.63
CA GLU A 40 -23.30 20.79 20.38
C GLU A 40 -22.05 19.91 20.58
N PHE A 41 -22.23 18.61 20.85
CA PHE A 41 -21.12 17.66 20.93
C PHE A 41 -20.42 17.46 19.58
N LEU A 42 -21.18 17.33 18.49
CA LEU A 42 -20.63 17.28 17.13
C LEU A 42 -19.94 18.59 16.74
N GLN A 43 -20.50 19.76 17.07
CA GLN A 43 -19.83 21.05 16.84
C GLN A 43 -18.52 21.16 17.64
N TYR A 44 -18.49 20.67 18.88
CA TYR A 44 -17.26 20.62 19.68
C TYR A 44 -16.20 19.71 19.03
N LEU A 45 -16.56 18.50 18.61
CA LEU A 45 -15.65 17.57 17.90
C LEU A 45 -15.12 18.19 16.60
N TRP A 46 -15.99 18.78 15.78
CA TRP A 46 -15.62 19.42 14.52
C TRP A 46 -14.68 20.61 14.70
N LYS A 47 -14.86 21.39 15.77
CA LYS A 47 -14.11 22.63 16.01
C LYS A 47 -12.80 22.42 16.77
N GLU A 48 -12.76 21.48 17.70
CA GLU A 48 -11.59 21.26 18.57
C GLU A 48 -10.67 20.14 18.09
N TYR A 49 -11.21 19.13 17.41
CA TYR A 49 -10.46 17.95 16.94
C TYR A 49 -10.35 17.85 15.42
N LEU A 50 -11.42 18.19 14.70
CA LEU A 50 -11.51 18.02 13.24
C LEU A 50 -11.16 19.29 12.44
N HIS A 51 -10.71 20.36 13.12
CA HIS A 51 -10.30 21.60 12.47
C HIS A 51 -8.84 21.50 11.98
N PRO A 52 -8.59 21.51 10.65
CA PRO A 52 -7.26 21.24 10.13
C PRO A 52 -6.23 22.28 10.53
N LYS A 53 -5.05 21.82 10.96
CA LYS A 53 -3.87 22.66 11.21
C LYS A 53 -3.32 23.22 9.89
N GLU A 54 -2.44 24.22 9.95
CA GLU A 54 -1.93 24.90 8.74
C GLU A 54 -1.27 23.96 7.72
N TYR A 55 -0.59 22.90 8.17
CA TYR A 55 0.00 21.90 7.29
C TYR A 55 -1.02 20.94 6.66
N GLU A 56 -2.18 20.75 7.29
CA GLU A 56 -3.21 19.82 6.84
C GLU A 56 -3.94 20.37 5.61
N TRP A 57 -4.08 21.70 5.48
CA TRP A 57 -4.55 22.33 4.23
C TRP A 57 -3.61 22.06 3.04
N VAL A 58 -2.30 22.05 3.27
CA VAL A 58 -1.30 21.72 2.25
C VAL A 58 -1.37 20.23 1.90
N LEU A 59 -1.56 19.36 2.90
CA LEU A 59 -1.75 17.92 2.74
C LEU A 59 -3.02 17.64 1.91
N ILE A 60 -4.17 18.22 2.26
CA ILE A 60 -5.44 18.12 1.52
C ILE A 60 -5.24 18.54 0.06
N ALA A 61 -4.65 19.71 -0.19
CA ALA A 61 -4.39 20.19 -1.54
C ALA A 61 -3.47 19.23 -2.32
N GLY A 62 -2.41 18.72 -1.68
CA GLY A 62 -1.50 17.73 -2.25
C GLY A 62 -2.21 16.43 -2.64
N TYR A 63 -2.99 15.85 -1.75
CA TYR A 63 -3.77 14.63 -2.00
C TYR A 63 -4.79 14.82 -3.12
N ILE A 64 -5.50 15.96 -3.19
CA ILE A 64 -6.43 16.28 -4.29
C ILE A 64 -5.68 16.38 -5.63
N ILE A 65 -4.53 17.05 -5.67
CA ILE A 65 -3.70 17.15 -6.88
C ILE A 65 -3.23 15.77 -7.33
N VAL A 66 -2.70 14.95 -6.41
CA VAL A 66 -2.25 13.58 -6.70
C VAL A 66 -3.41 12.72 -7.20
N PHE A 67 -4.58 12.78 -6.56
CA PHE A 67 -5.78 12.04 -6.98
C PHE A 67 -6.18 12.39 -8.43
N ILE A 68 -6.31 13.68 -8.75
CA ILE A 68 -6.70 14.13 -10.10
C ILE A 68 -5.65 13.71 -11.13
N VAL A 69 -4.36 13.96 -10.86
CA VAL A 69 -3.27 13.65 -11.80
C VAL A 69 -3.12 12.15 -12.01
N ALA A 70 -3.15 11.34 -10.95
CA ALA A 70 -3.04 9.88 -11.03
C ALA A 70 -4.24 9.26 -11.75
N LEU A 71 -5.46 9.70 -11.43
CA LEU A 71 -6.68 9.19 -12.06
C LEU A 71 -6.73 9.54 -13.55
N VAL A 72 -6.54 10.82 -13.91
CA VAL A 72 -6.57 11.27 -15.31
C VAL A 72 -5.42 10.66 -16.10
N GLY A 73 -4.20 10.67 -15.55
CA GLY A 73 -3.00 10.13 -16.20
C GLY A 73 -3.14 8.65 -16.54
N ASN A 74 -3.53 7.83 -15.56
CA ASN A 74 -3.64 6.39 -15.76
C ASN A 74 -4.84 5.99 -16.65
N ILE A 75 -5.98 6.69 -16.56
CA ILE A 75 -7.09 6.50 -17.51
C ILE A 75 -6.65 6.83 -18.94
N LEU A 76 -5.91 7.94 -19.14
CA LEU A 76 -5.39 8.30 -20.46
C LEU A 76 -4.43 7.25 -21.02
N VAL A 77 -3.56 6.66 -20.19
CA VAL A 77 -2.67 5.56 -20.59
C VAL A 77 -3.48 4.34 -21.06
N CYS A 78 -4.50 3.91 -20.30
CA CYS A 78 -5.40 2.82 -20.70
C CYS A 78 -6.10 3.11 -22.04
N VAL A 79 -6.70 4.30 -22.17
CA VAL A 79 -7.42 4.73 -23.39
C VAL A 79 -6.49 4.79 -24.60
N ALA A 80 -5.27 5.32 -24.44
CA ALA A 80 -4.31 5.44 -25.52
C ALA A 80 -3.88 4.08 -26.08
N VAL A 81 -3.57 3.10 -25.22
CA VAL A 81 -3.19 1.74 -25.63
C VAL A 81 -4.37 0.98 -26.22
N TRP A 82 -5.59 1.16 -25.70
CA TRP A 82 -6.78 0.52 -26.25
C TRP A 82 -7.17 1.08 -27.62
N LYS A 83 -7.16 2.41 -27.79
CA LYS A 83 -7.56 3.08 -29.04
C LYS A 83 -6.55 2.86 -30.18
N ASN A 84 -5.26 2.92 -29.89
CA ASN A 84 -4.22 2.88 -30.93
C ASN A 84 -3.69 1.46 -31.15
N HIS A 85 -4.15 0.78 -32.20
CA HIS A 85 -3.75 -0.61 -32.49
C HIS A 85 -2.22 -0.80 -32.59
N HIS A 86 -1.50 0.17 -33.14
CA HIS A 86 -0.02 0.15 -33.21
C HIS A 86 0.66 0.08 -31.82
N MET A 87 0.00 0.57 -30.77
CA MET A 87 0.52 0.53 -29.40
C MET A 87 0.18 -0.77 -28.64
N ARG A 88 -0.43 -1.79 -29.27
CA ARG A 88 -0.79 -3.06 -28.61
C ARG A 88 0.39 -4.03 -28.52
N THR A 89 1.49 -3.57 -27.91
CA THR A 89 2.71 -4.36 -27.66
C THR A 89 2.65 -5.04 -26.30
N VAL A 90 3.48 -6.07 -26.07
CA VAL A 90 3.55 -6.78 -24.78
C VAL A 90 3.92 -5.86 -23.62
N THR A 91 4.91 -4.98 -23.79
CA THR A 91 5.26 -3.98 -22.79
C THR A 91 4.07 -3.07 -22.46
N ASN A 92 3.30 -2.66 -23.48
CA ASN A 92 2.17 -1.77 -23.27
C ASN A 92 0.97 -2.46 -22.57
N TYR A 93 0.81 -3.78 -22.71
CA TYR A 93 -0.14 -4.54 -21.87
C TYR A 93 0.27 -4.53 -20.39
N PHE A 94 1.56 -4.59 -20.07
CA PHE A 94 2.04 -4.44 -18.70
C PHE A 94 1.88 -3.00 -18.17
N ILE A 95 2.09 -1.99 -19.01
CA ILE A 95 1.81 -0.58 -18.66
C ILE A 95 0.33 -0.37 -18.35
N VAL A 96 -0.59 -0.95 -19.14
CA VAL A 96 -2.03 -0.93 -18.82
C VAL A 96 -2.34 -1.65 -17.50
N ASN A 97 -1.63 -2.73 -17.17
CA ASN A 97 -1.81 -3.41 -15.87
C ASN A 97 -1.40 -2.53 -14.69
N LEU A 98 -0.28 -1.80 -14.80
CA LEU A 98 0.15 -0.79 -13.82
C LEU A 98 -0.93 0.28 -13.65
N SER A 99 -1.37 0.91 -14.76
CA SER A 99 -2.39 1.95 -14.70
C SER A 99 -3.73 1.49 -14.12
N LEU A 100 -4.12 0.23 -14.29
CA LEU A 100 -5.31 -0.33 -13.63
C LEU A 100 -5.11 -0.53 -12.12
N ALA A 101 -3.93 -0.97 -11.68
CA ALA A 101 -3.59 -1.12 -10.27
C ALA A 101 -3.48 0.24 -9.56
N ASP A 102 -2.93 1.26 -10.24
CA ASP A 102 -2.84 2.64 -9.76
C ASP A 102 -4.23 3.29 -9.67
N VAL A 103 -5.10 3.11 -10.68
CA VAL A 103 -6.49 3.62 -10.63
C VAL A 103 -7.27 3.00 -9.48
N LEU A 104 -7.09 1.69 -9.22
CA LEU A 104 -7.71 1.01 -8.09
C LEU A 104 -7.36 1.70 -6.76
N VAL A 105 -6.07 1.85 -6.43
CA VAL A 105 -5.65 2.48 -5.16
C VAL A 105 -5.94 3.98 -5.11
N THR A 106 -5.92 4.67 -6.26
CA THR A 106 -6.29 6.08 -6.34
C THR A 106 -7.76 6.27 -5.97
N ILE A 107 -8.65 5.37 -6.39
CA ILE A 107 -10.09 5.45 -6.08
C ILE A 107 -10.40 4.93 -4.66
N THR A 108 -9.80 3.82 -4.22
CA THR A 108 -10.20 3.15 -2.97
C THR A 108 -9.35 3.55 -1.76
N CYS A 109 -8.04 3.64 -1.92
CA CYS A 109 -7.11 3.80 -0.79
C CYS A 109 -6.85 5.28 -0.50
N LEU A 110 -6.51 6.07 -1.52
CA LEU A 110 -6.11 7.47 -1.37
C LEU A 110 -7.15 8.32 -0.60
N PRO A 111 -8.48 8.26 -0.87
CA PRO A 111 -9.46 9.04 -0.10
C PRO A 111 -9.60 8.55 1.35
N ALA A 112 -9.44 7.25 1.59
CA ALA A 112 -9.49 6.69 2.93
C ALA A 112 -8.27 7.10 3.76
N THR A 113 -7.07 7.01 3.18
CA THR A 113 -5.83 7.50 3.80
C THR A 113 -5.92 8.99 4.11
N LEU A 114 -6.41 9.82 3.18
CA LEU A 114 -6.61 11.25 3.43
C LEU A 114 -7.52 11.53 4.63
N VAL A 115 -8.63 10.80 4.76
CA VAL A 115 -9.54 10.95 5.93
C VAL A 115 -8.82 10.56 7.22
N VAL A 116 -8.10 9.44 7.23
CA VAL A 116 -7.36 8.97 8.41
C VAL A 116 -6.23 9.94 8.79
N ASP A 117 -5.48 10.45 7.82
CA ASP A 117 -4.36 11.40 8.03
C ASP A 117 -4.80 12.74 8.63
N ILE A 118 -6.05 13.18 8.36
CA ILE A 118 -6.61 14.44 8.89
C ILE A 118 -7.27 14.21 10.25
N THR A 119 -8.04 13.13 10.38
CA THR A 119 -8.95 12.93 11.53
C THR A 119 -8.37 12.02 12.61
N GLU A 120 -7.21 11.42 12.35
CA GLU A 120 -6.56 10.40 13.19
C GLU A 120 -7.48 9.19 13.50
N THR A 121 -8.56 9.01 12.70
CA THR A 121 -9.69 8.12 13.01
C THR A 121 -10.16 7.33 11.79
N TRP A 122 -10.56 6.07 12.01
CA TRP A 122 -11.12 5.17 11.02
C TRP A 122 -12.66 5.17 11.02
N PHE A 123 -13.28 5.78 10.01
CA PHE A 123 -14.75 5.86 9.88
C PHE A 123 -15.38 4.79 8.96
N LEU A 124 -14.57 4.03 8.22
CA LEU A 124 -15.07 3.15 7.15
C LEU A 124 -15.47 1.74 7.64
N GLY A 125 -15.37 1.48 8.95
CA GLY A 125 -15.75 0.22 9.59
C GLY A 125 -14.82 -0.97 9.30
N ASP A 126 -15.07 -2.08 10.00
CA ASP A 126 -14.15 -3.22 10.13
C ASP A 126 -13.86 -3.91 8.79
N SER A 127 -14.87 -4.03 7.93
CA SER A 127 -14.71 -4.67 6.62
C SER A 127 -13.75 -3.89 5.73
N LEU A 128 -13.86 -2.56 5.70
CA LEU A 128 -12.95 -1.73 4.91
C LEU A 128 -11.58 -1.58 5.58
N CYS A 129 -11.49 -1.68 6.91
CA CYS A 129 -10.21 -1.74 7.62
C CYS A 129 -9.35 -2.93 7.16
N LYS A 130 -9.96 -4.08 6.87
CA LYS A 130 -9.26 -5.23 6.27
C LYS A 130 -9.02 -5.06 4.77
N VAL A 131 -10.02 -4.57 4.02
CA VAL A 131 -9.97 -4.52 2.54
C VAL A 131 -9.04 -3.42 2.00
N ILE A 132 -9.03 -2.22 2.56
CA ILE A 132 -8.29 -1.08 1.99
C ILE A 132 -6.76 -1.26 2.08
N PRO A 133 -6.16 -1.63 3.23
CA PRO A 133 -4.73 -1.94 3.34
C PRO A 133 -4.34 -3.19 2.53
N TYR A 134 -5.24 -4.18 2.42
CA TYR A 134 -5.04 -5.33 1.54
C TYR A 134 -4.96 -4.92 0.07
N LEU A 135 -5.89 -4.11 -0.43
CA LEU A 135 -5.84 -3.62 -1.82
C LEU A 135 -4.60 -2.75 -2.09
N GLN A 136 -4.18 -1.94 -1.12
CA GLN A 136 -2.96 -1.15 -1.20
C GLN A 136 -1.71 -2.02 -1.34
N THR A 137 -1.54 -3.01 -0.45
CA THR A 137 -0.39 -3.92 -0.47
C THR A 137 -0.39 -4.87 -1.66
N VAL A 138 -1.56 -5.34 -2.11
CA VAL A 138 -1.73 -6.07 -3.39
C VAL A 138 -1.29 -5.21 -4.56
N SER A 139 -1.73 -3.95 -4.64
CA SER A 139 -1.35 -3.06 -5.75
C SER A 139 0.16 -2.81 -5.80
N VAL A 140 0.80 -2.54 -4.65
CA VAL A 140 2.27 -2.43 -4.56
C VAL A 140 2.96 -3.69 -5.09
N SER A 141 2.49 -4.87 -4.68
CA SER A 141 3.02 -6.15 -5.16
C SER A 141 2.82 -6.33 -6.67
N VAL A 142 1.61 -6.07 -7.19
CA VAL A 142 1.28 -6.16 -8.62
C VAL A 142 2.18 -5.23 -9.42
N SER A 143 2.40 -4.01 -8.95
CA SER A 143 3.22 -3.01 -9.64
C SER A 143 4.68 -3.43 -9.72
N VAL A 144 5.30 -3.84 -8.62
CA VAL A 144 6.72 -4.26 -8.62
C VAL A 144 6.94 -5.56 -9.42
N LEU A 145 6.03 -6.53 -9.33
CA LEU A 145 6.10 -7.74 -10.16
C LEU A 145 5.87 -7.43 -11.65
N THR A 146 5.03 -6.44 -11.98
CA THR A 146 4.81 -5.98 -13.35
C THR A 146 6.06 -5.29 -13.92
N LEU A 147 6.71 -4.39 -13.16
CA LEU A 147 7.97 -3.76 -13.53
C LEU A 147 9.09 -4.79 -13.73
N SER A 148 9.15 -5.81 -12.87
CA SER A 148 10.07 -6.95 -13.00
C SER A 148 9.82 -7.74 -14.29
N CYS A 149 8.56 -8.00 -14.63
CA CYS A 149 8.20 -8.67 -15.89
C CYS A 149 8.53 -7.82 -17.13
N ILE A 150 8.39 -6.50 -17.05
CA ILE A 150 8.86 -5.57 -18.11
C ILE A 150 10.38 -5.67 -18.28
N ALA A 151 11.14 -5.60 -17.18
CA ALA A 151 12.60 -5.72 -17.23
C ALA A 151 13.05 -7.05 -17.84
N LEU A 152 12.40 -8.17 -17.47
CA LEU A 152 12.67 -9.50 -18.03
C LEU A 152 12.27 -9.63 -19.51
N ASP A 153 11.12 -9.09 -19.93
CA ASP A 153 10.69 -9.06 -21.35
C ASP A 153 11.73 -8.31 -22.21
N ARG A 154 12.22 -7.15 -21.74
CA ARG A 154 13.29 -6.39 -22.40
C ARG A 154 14.62 -7.12 -22.40
N TRP A 155 15.00 -7.75 -21.29
CA TRP A 155 16.25 -8.50 -21.18
C TRP A 155 16.28 -9.69 -22.14
N TYR A 156 15.22 -10.51 -22.19
CA TYR A 156 15.14 -11.60 -23.16
C TYR A 156 15.15 -11.10 -24.61
N ALA A 157 14.46 -9.99 -24.92
CA ALA A 157 14.42 -9.43 -26.27
C ALA A 157 15.80 -8.95 -26.76
N ILE A 158 16.61 -8.36 -25.88
CA ILE A 158 17.89 -7.71 -26.25
C ILE A 158 19.08 -8.66 -26.09
N CYS A 159 19.13 -9.44 -25.00
CA CYS A 159 20.23 -10.35 -24.71
C CYS A 159 20.08 -11.71 -25.39
N HIS A 160 18.85 -12.18 -25.64
CA HIS A 160 18.55 -13.51 -26.22
C HIS A 160 17.59 -13.47 -27.43
N PRO A 161 17.86 -12.64 -28.46
CA PRO A 161 16.91 -12.37 -29.55
C PRO A 161 16.48 -13.61 -30.35
N LEU A 162 17.34 -14.63 -30.47
CA LEU A 162 17.04 -15.86 -31.23
C LEU A 162 16.05 -16.80 -30.51
N MET A 163 15.92 -16.69 -29.18
CA MET A 163 15.07 -17.56 -28.36
C MET A 163 13.73 -16.88 -27.99
N PHE A 164 13.56 -15.60 -28.31
CA PHE A 164 12.48 -14.80 -27.74
C PHE A 164 11.36 -14.49 -28.74
N LYS A 165 10.17 -15.02 -28.45
CA LYS A 165 8.91 -14.61 -29.06
C LYS A 165 8.04 -13.93 -28.00
N SER A 166 8.11 -12.61 -27.89
CA SER A 166 7.17 -11.84 -27.06
C SER A 166 5.78 -11.96 -27.68
N THR A 167 4.83 -12.52 -26.94
CA THR A 167 3.45 -12.74 -27.43
C THR A 167 2.44 -12.19 -26.44
N ALA A 168 1.37 -11.57 -26.94
CA ALA A 168 0.29 -11.05 -26.10
C ALA A 168 -0.36 -12.13 -25.21
N LYS A 169 -0.36 -13.40 -25.65
CA LYS A 169 -0.80 -14.54 -24.83
C LYS A 169 0.11 -14.76 -23.62
N ARG A 170 1.44 -14.70 -23.78
CA ARG A 170 2.40 -14.77 -22.66
C ARG A 170 2.21 -13.59 -21.70
N ALA A 171 2.10 -12.37 -22.23
CA ALA A 171 1.88 -11.16 -21.43
C ALA A 171 0.63 -11.25 -20.54
N ARG A 172 -0.52 -11.61 -21.14
CA ARG A 172 -1.78 -11.82 -20.41
C ARG A 172 -1.68 -12.93 -19.36
N ASN A 173 -1.02 -14.04 -19.68
CA ASN A 173 -0.82 -15.12 -18.71
C ASN A 173 0.06 -14.67 -17.55
N SER A 174 1.14 -13.90 -17.81
CA SER A 174 1.97 -13.29 -16.76
C SER A 174 1.17 -12.34 -15.87
N ILE A 175 0.32 -11.47 -16.45
CA ILE A 175 -0.56 -10.58 -15.68
C ILE A 175 -1.48 -11.38 -14.74
N ILE A 176 -2.13 -12.45 -15.23
CA ILE A 176 -2.99 -13.30 -14.40
C ILE A 176 -2.20 -13.95 -13.24
N ILE A 177 -0.98 -14.43 -13.51
CA ILE A 177 -0.10 -15.00 -12.49
C ILE A 177 0.30 -13.95 -11.45
N ILE A 178 0.65 -12.73 -11.87
CA ILE A 178 0.98 -11.62 -10.98
C ILE A 178 -0.18 -11.36 -10.01
N TRP A 179 -1.40 -11.15 -10.52
CA TRP A 179 -2.58 -10.91 -9.68
C TRP A 179 -2.85 -12.05 -8.70
N ILE A 180 -2.79 -13.31 -9.14
CA ILE A 180 -2.99 -14.47 -8.26
C ILE A 180 -1.93 -14.52 -7.16
N VAL A 181 -0.66 -14.37 -7.52
CA VAL A 181 0.46 -14.39 -6.56
C VAL A 181 0.32 -13.24 -5.56
N SER A 182 0.16 -12.00 -6.05
CA SER A 182 0.01 -10.80 -5.21
C SER A 182 -1.17 -10.91 -4.25
N CYS A 183 -2.34 -11.35 -4.70
CA CYS A 183 -3.47 -11.58 -3.81
C CYS A 183 -3.12 -12.60 -2.71
N ILE A 184 -2.57 -13.76 -3.07
CA ILE A 184 -2.24 -14.83 -2.10
C ILE A 184 -1.21 -14.36 -1.06
N ILE A 185 -0.12 -13.72 -1.47
CA ILE A 185 0.94 -13.31 -0.52
C ILE A 185 0.52 -12.17 0.42
N MET A 186 -0.54 -11.43 0.07
CA MET A 186 -1.07 -10.33 0.87
C MET A 186 -2.24 -10.73 1.79
N ILE A 187 -2.76 -11.97 1.69
CA ILE A 187 -3.79 -12.49 2.59
C ILE A 187 -3.47 -12.24 4.08
N PRO A 188 -2.23 -12.44 4.59
CA PRO A 188 -1.92 -12.17 5.99
C PRO A 188 -2.18 -10.73 6.43
N GLN A 189 -1.98 -9.73 5.56
CA GLN A 189 -2.28 -8.32 5.86
C GLN A 189 -3.77 -8.15 6.20
N ALA A 190 -4.65 -8.73 5.37
CA ALA A 190 -6.10 -8.65 5.58
C ALA A 190 -6.55 -9.33 6.88
N PHE A 191 -5.80 -10.33 7.37
CA PHE A 191 -6.10 -10.96 8.66
C PHE A 191 -5.68 -10.09 9.84
N VAL A 192 -4.47 -9.51 9.83
CA VAL A 192 -3.93 -8.75 10.97
C VAL A 192 -4.51 -7.34 11.13
N MET A 193 -5.03 -6.71 10.07
CA MET A 193 -5.71 -5.40 10.22
C MET A 193 -6.98 -5.55 11.06
N GLU A 194 -7.09 -4.86 12.19
CA GLU A 194 -8.27 -4.87 13.05
C GLU A 194 -8.67 -3.46 13.49
N CYS A 195 -9.98 -3.23 13.65
CA CYS A 195 -10.49 -2.02 14.28
C CYS A 195 -10.35 -2.14 15.80
N SER A 196 -9.73 -1.14 16.42
CA SER A 196 -9.64 -1.01 17.88
C SER A 196 -10.22 0.33 18.32
N HIS A 197 -10.93 0.34 19.45
CA HIS A 197 -11.42 1.58 20.05
C HIS A 197 -10.46 2.03 21.15
N VAL A 198 -9.94 3.26 21.02
CA VAL A 198 -9.03 3.88 21.97
C VAL A 198 -9.68 5.10 22.62
N LEU A 199 -9.54 5.20 23.94
CA LEU A 199 -9.88 6.41 24.70
C LEU A 199 -8.56 7.12 25.04
N PRO A 200 -8.29 8.32 24.50
CA PRO A 200 -7.19 9.13 24.97
C PRO A 200 -7.51 9.60 26.38
N ALA A 201 -6.63 9.29 27.33
CA ALA A 201 -6.76 9.73 28.73
C ALA A 201 -6.38 11.21 28.91
N LEU A 202 -6.96 12.10 28.09
CA LEU A 202 -6.79 13.54 28.21
C LEU A 202 -7.89 14.13 29.11
N ALA A 203 -7.49 15.06 29.99
CA ALA A 203 -8.27 15.44 31.16
C ALA A 203 -9.72 15.86 30.85
N ASN A 204 -10.67 15.28 31.60
CA ASN A 204 -12.11 15.60 31.62
C ASN A 204 -12.91 15.44 30.31
N LYS A 205 -12.36 14.92 29.21
CA LYS A 205 -13.14 14.60 27.99
C LYS A 205 -12.74 13.26 27.39
N THR A 206 -13.46 12.20 27.76
CA THR A 206 -13.36 10.88 27.12
C THR A 206 -14.01 10.90 25.75
N ILE A 207 -13.21 11.07 24.70
CA ILE A 207 -13.64 10.89 23.30
C ILE A 207 -13.25 9.47 22.87
N LEU A 208 -14.16 8.77 22.20
CA LEU A 208 -13.92 7.43 21.67
C LEU A 208 -13.41 7.55 20.23
N PHE A 209 -12.17 7.13 19.97
CA PHE A 209 -11.64 7.05 18.61
C PHE A 209 -11.54 5.60 18.15
N THR A 210 -11.89 5.33 16.90
CA THR A 210 -11.68 4.03 16.26
C THR A 210 -10.42 4.13 15.41
N VAL A 211 -9.45 3.25 15.63
CA VAL A 211 -8.24 3.13 14.81
C VAL A 211 -8.28 1.81 14.04
N CYS A 212 -7.68 1.78 12.85
CA CYS A 212 -7.48 0.58 12.06
C CYS A 212 -5.98 0.31 11.98
N ASP A 213 -5.52 -0.74 12.66
CA ASP A 213 -4.08 -1.03 12.82
C ASP A 213 -3.81 -2.55 12.83
N GLU A 214 -2.55 -2.95 12.74
CA GLU A 214 -2.16 -4.36 12.73
C GLU A 214 -2.13 -4.97 14.14
N HIS A 215 -3.07 -5.87 14.44
CA HIS A 215 -3.08 -6.61 15.68
C HIS A 215 -2.23 -7.89 15.58
N TRP A 216 -1.13 -7.93 16.32
CA TRP A 216 -0.20 -9.07 16.36
C TRP A 216 -0.11 -9.70 17.74
N GLY A 217 -0.24 -11.03 17.82
CA GLY A 217 -0.12 -11.82 19.07
C GLY A 217 1.29 -11.91 19.67
N GLY A 218 2.17 -10.94 19.41
CA GLY A 218 3.53 -10.85 19.95
C GLY A 218 4.49 -10.10 19.02
N GLU A 219 5.47 -9.40 19.60
CA GLU A 219 6.36 -8.47 18.87
C GLU A 219 7.23 -9.09 17.77
N PHE A 220 7.43 -10.41 17.76
CA PHE A 220 8.28 -11.08 16.78
C PHE A 220 7.62 -11.16 15.39
N TYR A 221 6.31 -11.42 15.35
CA TYR A 221 5.55 -11.60 14.12
C TYR A 221 5.57 -10.37 13.18
N PRO A 222 5.30 -9.11 13.62
CA PRO A 222 5.37 -7.95 12.74
C PRO A 222 6.79 -7.75 12.19
N LYS A 223 7.82 -7.89 13.04
CA LYS A 223 9.22 -7.72 12.64
C LYS A 223 9.60 -8.73 11.55
N MET A 224 9.20 -10.00 11.71
CA MET A 224 9.41 -11.05 10.71
C MET A 224 8.58 -10.80 9.43
N TYR A 225 7.30 -10.46 9.56
CA TYR A 225 6.40 -10.21 8.43
C TYR A 225 6.89 -9.05 7.57
N HIS A 226 7.12 -7.88 8.16
CA HIS A 226 7.58 -6.68 7.43
C HIS A 226 8.97 -6.86 6.81
N THR A 227 9.87 -7.60 7.47
CA THR A 227 11.17 -7.96 6.88
C THR A 227 11.00 -8.88 5.66
N CYS A 228 10.20 -9.94 5.76
CA CYS A 228 9.93 -10.85 4.65
C CYS A 228 9.20 -10.15 3.50
N PHE A 229 8.21 -9.29 3.81
CA PHE A 229 7.51 -8.44 2.86
C PHE A 229 8.53 -7.58 2.09
N PHE A 230 9.32 -6.77 2.80
CA PHE A 230 10.31 -5.88 2.18
C PHE A 230 11.33 -6.64 1.30
N LEU A 231 11.78 -7.81 1.73
CA LEU A 231 12.69 -8.63 0.92
C LEU A 231 12.04 -9.15 -0.37
N VAL A 232 10.78 -9.61 -0.29
CA VAL A 232 10.06 -10.25 -1.42
C VAL A 232 9.42 -9.23 -2.37
N THR A 233 8.81 -8.16 -1.86
CA THR A 233 8.07 -7.17 -2.65
C THR A 233 8.93 -6.00 -3.12
N TYR A 234 10.09 -5.75 -2.50
CA TYR A 234 10.98 -4.64 -2.85
C TYR A 234 12.40 -5.10 -3.22
N MET A 235 13.17 -5.68 -2.30
CA MET A 235 14.62 -5.89 -2.52
C MET A 235 14.93 -6.91 -3.61
N ALA A 236 14.35 -8.11 -3.58
CA ALA A 236 14.61 -9.13 -4.60
C ALA A 236 14.16 -8.67 -6.01
N PRO A 237 12.95 -8.11 -6.21
CA PRO A 237 12.56 -7.50 -7.47
C PRO A 237 13.48 -6.37 -7.94
N LEU A 238 13.88 -5.46 -7.05
CA LEU A 238 14.76 -4.33 -7.37
C LEU A 238 16.14 -4.83 -7.85
N CYS A 239 16.74 -5.78 -7.14
CA CYS A 239 17.99 -6.42 -7.54
C CYS A 239 17.87 -7.10 -8.92
N LEU A 240 16.78 -7.82 -9.18
CA LEU A 240 16.53 -8.44 -10.49
C LEU A 240 16.40 -7.40 -11.61
N MET A 241 15.66 -6.31 -11.37
CA MET A 241 15.52 -5.20 -12.34
C MET A 241 16.87 -4.52 -12.61
N VAL A 242 17.65 -4.20 -11.57
CA VAL A 242 18.98 -3.58 -11.71
C VAL A 242 19.92 -4.47 -12.51
N LEU A 243 20.02 -5.76 -12.17
CA LEU A 243 20.87 -6.71 -12.91
C LEU A 243 20.44 -6.87 -14.37
N ALA A 244 19.13 -6.94 -14.65
CA ALA A 244 18.59 -7.01 -15.99
C ALA A 244 18.92 -5.75 -16.82
N TYR A 245 18.70 -4.55 -16.26
CA TYR A 245 18.97 -3.29 -16.94
C TYR A 245 20.47 -3.02 -17.12
N LEU A 246 21.34 -3.42 -16.18
CA LEU A 246 22.80 -3.35 -16.35
C LEU A 246 23.26 -4.22 -17.53
N GLN A 247 22.76 -5.45 -17.66
CA GLN A 247 23.09 -6.33 -18.78
C GLN A 247 22.54 -5.81 -20.11
N ILE A 248 21.32 -5.26 -20.13
CA ILE A 248 20.74 -4.58 -21.29
C ILE A 248 21.64 -3.41 -21.72
N PHE A 249 22.03 -2.54 -20.78
CA PHE A 249 22.88 -1.37 -21.04
C PHE A 249 24.23 -1.78 -21.63
N GLN A 250 24.92 -2.74 -21.00
CA GLN A 250 26.17 -3.29 -21.52
C GLN A 250 26.01 -3.86 -22.93
N LYS A 251 24.96 -4.65 -23.18
CA LYS A 251 24.73 -5.29 -24.49
C LYS A 251 24.44 -4.27 -25.59
N LEU A 252 23.66 -3.24 -25.30
CA LEU A 252 23.37 -2.14 -26.23
C LEU A 252 24.61 -1.28 -26.49
N TRP A 253 25.35 -0.93 -25.44
CA TRP A 253 26.58 -0.13 -25.56
C TRP A 253 27.64 -0.83 -26.41
N CYS A 254 27.94 -2.10 -26.13
CA CYS A 254 28.88 -2.89 -26.93
C CYS A 254 28.42 -3.04 -28.39
N ARG A 255 27.11 -3.16 -28.65
CA ARG A 255 26.57 -3.19 -30.02
C ARG A 255 26.75 -1.85 -30.73
N GLN A 256 26.53 -0.73 -30.05
CA GLN A 256 26.70 0.61 -30.63
C GLN A 256 28.18 0.91 -30.92
N VAL A 257 29.10 0.57 -30.01
CA VAL A 257 30.55 0.70 -30.24
C VAL A 257 31.01 -0.21 -31.40
N SER A 258 30.50 -1.45 -31.47
CA SER A 258 30.80 -2.35 -32.59
C SER A 258 30.26 -1.84 -33.93
N LEU A 259 29.11 -1.15 -33.95
CA LEU A 259 28.57 -0.53 -35.14
C LEU A 259 29.40 0.68 -35.57
N PHE A 260 29.79 1.56 -34.64
CA PHE A 260 30.69 2.68 -34.90
C PHE A 260 32.04 2.21 -35.46
N CYS A 261 32.64 1.15 -34.89
CA CYS A 261 33.88 0.58 -35.39
C CYS A 261 33.72 -0.03 -36.80
N CYS A 262 32.56 -0.65 -37.08
CA CYS A 262 32.24 -1.19 -38.40
C CYS A 262 32.02 -0.08 -39.44
N GLU A 263 31.34 1.02 -39.09
CA GLU A 263 31.19 2.20 -39.95
C GLU A 263 32.54 2.88 -40.23
N ILE A 264 33.41 3.02 -39.23
CA ILE A 264 34.77 3.57 -39.42
C ILE A 264 35.57 2.69 -40.39
N HIS A 265 35.59 1.37 -40.20
CA HIS A 265 36.28 0.45 -41.12
C HIS A 265 35.66 0.41 -42.53
N LEU A 266 34.36 0.70 -42.69
CA LEU A 266 33.72 0.87 -44.01
C LEU A 266 34.00 2.26 -44.63
N CYS A 267 34.41 3.24 -43.83
CA CYS A 267 34.82 4.57 -44.26
C CYS A 267 36.32 4.71 -44.58
N ASP A 268 37.11 3.63 -44.49
CA ASP A 268 38.49 3.55 -44.98
C ASP A 268 38.62 2.62 -46.22
N PRO A 269 38.20 3.03 -47.45
CA PRO A 269 38.42 2.25 -48.67
C PRO A 269 39.86 2.32 -49.22
N PHE A 270 40.79 2.97 -48.52
CA PHE A 270 42.06 3.47 -49.06
C PHE A 270 43.33 2.78 -48.52
N HIS A 271 43.21 1.54 -48.03
CA HIS A 271 44.36 0.75 -47.56
C HIS A 271 44.48 -0.69 -48.08
N ASP A 272 43.79 -1.02 -49.18
CA ASP A 272 43.99 -2.27 -49.97
C ASP A 272 44.47 -1.95 -51.40
N ALA A 273 45.40 -0.99 -51.54
CA ALA A 273 45.93 -0.55 -52.83
C ALA A 273 47.40 -0.06 -52.78
N SER A 274 48.30 -0.89 -52.25
CA SER A 274 49.77 -0.74 -52.41
C SER A 274 50.50 -2.07 -52.30
#